data_AF-A0A1I4RDS7-F1
#
_entry.id   AF-A0A1I4RDS7-F1
#
_cell.length_a   1.000
_cell.length_b   1.000
_cell.length_c   1.000
_cell.angle_alpha   90.00
_cell.angle_beta   90.00
_cell.angle_gamma   90.00
#
_symmetry.space_group_name_H-M   'P 1'
#
loop_
_entity.id
_entity.type
_entity.pdbx_description
1 polymer ?
#
loop_
_entity_poly.entity_id
_entity_poly.type
_entity_poly.pdbx_seq_one_letter_code
_entity_poly.pdbx_strand_id
1 'polypeptide(L)'
;MNHVNHKHILIAVLILVALTIIGSIASEHEWIVSTKEEQSSYSNYLNPDTTKVNVTFEKAKEILISSNSEINSDSINGELINDSQYGIIWQLTSKTSDNGSVLGVIDSGDGTLLWIEITKGEISEKNNFDPNTAEVNVTLEEAKKILKNENENIVDDSITGSLNGLEWELNGITTNGKAVVISIDAISGDIIKLYDSSKDGKGSLDLNDDDALEIANEYVATRNSVDSINELELEEIKKSDSNTFYVSYVRIIKGIPSLSDGILLRVNSGTGEVRTYRKTWSMDENEVVVVSTEPDISSDEASEILKEYMANEPFIGKDKADTVKINSSSLVWKFDDNQTIHLAWWIRFKDSTFANEDSPAATWIDAHSGEIILFVYERD
;
A
#
# COMPACT_ATOMS: atom_id res chain seq x y z
N MET A 1 -25.28 -45.93 -27.51
CA MET A 1 -23.88 -45.51 -27.79
C MET A 1 -23.66 -44.30 -26.89
N ASN A 2 -22.92 -44.36 -25.77
CA ASN A 2 -21.48 -44.68 -25.61
C ASN A 2 -20.64 -43.68 -26.44
N HIS A 3 -19.66 -42.90 -25.95
CA HIS A 3 -19.05 -42.63 -24.61
C HIS A 3 -18.53 -41.13 -24.63
N VAL A 4 -17.98 -40.45 -23.60
CA VAL A 4 -17.63 -40.73 -22.18
C VAL A 4 -17.69 -39.41 -21.34
N ASN A 5 -17.37 -39.44 -20.04
CA ASN A 5 -17.16 -38.26 -19.17
C ASN A 5 -15.97 -37.37 -19.60
N HIS A 6 -16.03 -36.07 -19.30
CA HIS A 6 -14.96 -35.40 -18.54
C HIS A 6 -15.55 -34.35 -17.59
N LYS A 7 -15.23 -34.47 -16.29
CA LYS A 7 -15.46 -33.41 -15.31
C LYS A 7 -14.34 -32.37 -15.46
N HIS A 8 -14.67 -31.08 -15.45
CA HIS A 8 -13.86 -30.08 -14.76
C HIS A 8 -14.80 -29.10 -14.05
N ILE A 9 -14.62 -29.01 -12.73
CA ILE A 9 -15.18 -27.96 -11.89
C ILE A 9 -14.10 -26.90 -11.81
N LEU A 10 -14.41 -25.65 -12.15
CA LEU A 10 -13.55 -24.52 -11.81
C LEU A 10 -14.31 -23.60 -10.87
N ILE A 11 -13.83 -23.56 -9.63
CA ILE A 11 -14.27 -22.60 -8.61
C ILE A 11 -13.36 -21.39 -8.77
N ALA A 12 -13.93 -20.22 -9.04
CA ALA A 12 -13.22 -18.95 -8.99
C ALA A 12 -13.78 -18.15 -7.80
N VAL A 13 -13.13 -18.27 -6.64
CA VAL A 13 -13.33 -17.35 -5.52
C VAL A 13 -12.46 -16.13 -5.80
N LEU A 14 -13.09 -14.96 -5.88
CA LEU A 14 -12.45 -13.73 -6.34
C LEU A 14 -12.73 -12.60 -5.34
N ILE A 15 -12.15 -12.70 -4.14
CA ILE A 15 -12.12 -11.63 -3.12
C ILE A 15 -10.79 -11.71 -2.35
N LEU A 16 -9.77 -10.96 -2.78
CA LEU A 16 -8.99 -10.01 -1.95
C LEU A 16 -7.84 -9.35 -2.75
N VAL A 17 -8.17 -8.71 -3.87
CA VAL A 17 -7.32 -7.66 -4.46
C VAL A 17 -8.16 -6.37 -4.43
N ALA A 18 -8.03 -5.64 -3.34
CA ALA A 18 -8.72 -4.37 -3.12
C ALA A 18 -7.97 -3.52 -2.09
N LEU A 19 -6.78 -3.01 -2.47
CA LEU A 19 -6.19 -1.80 -1.85
C LEU A 19 -5.18 -1.09 -2.79
N THR A 20 -5.43 -1.15 -4.10
CA THR A 20 -4.94 -0.19 -5.08
C THR A 20 -6.15 0.47 -5.74
N ILE A 21 -6.02 1.76 -6.10
CA ILE A 21 -7.11 2.68 -6.48
C ILE A 21 -7.97 3.17 -5.30
N ILE A 22 -7.58 4.30 -4.71
CA ILE A 22 -8.53 5.33 -4.28
C ILE A 22 -8.07 6.66 -4.87
N GLY A 23 -8.57 6.95 -6.07
CA GLY A 23 -8.59 8.27 -6.67
C GLY A 23 -9.93 8.40 -7.40
N SER A 24 -10.75 9.36 -6.97
CA SER A 24 -12.05 9.74 -7.56
C SER A 24 -13.12 8.65 -7.74
N ILE A 25 -14.20 8.75 -6.96
CA ILE A 25 -15.55 9.10 -7.44
C ILE A 25 -16.48 9.10 -6.21
N ALA A 26 -17.19 10.21 -6.00
CA ALA A 26 -18.25 10.27 -4.99
C ALA A 26 -19.54 9.66 -5.57
N SER A 27 -20.03 8.58 -4.95
CA SER A 27 -21.34 8.02 -5.28
C SER A 27 -22.02 7.50 -4.01
N GLU A 28 -23.22 8.02 -3.73
CA GLU A 28 -23.99 7.70 -2.53
C GLU A 28 -24.51 6.25 -2.58
N HIS A 29 -23.99 5.38 -1.71
CA HIS A 29 -24.74 4.21 -1.26
C HIS A 29 -24.53 3.97 0.24
N GLU A 30 -25.59 4.19 1.02
CA GLU A 30 -25.64 3.87 2.44
C GLU A 30 -25.41 2.36 2.64
N TRP A 31 -24.24 1.98 3.16
CA TRP A 31 -24.00 0.60 3.59
C TRP A 31 -24.47 0.43 5.03
N ILE A 32 -25.69 -0.09 5.16
CA ILE A 32 -26.23 -0.58 6.44
C ILE A 32 -25.41 -1.81 6.87
N VAL A 33 -24.37 -1.57 7.66
CA VAL A 33 -23.64 -2.64 8.37
C VAL A 33 -24.55 -3.17 9.47
N SER A 34 -25.21 -4.30 9.19
CA SER A 34 -25.92 -5.05 10.23
C SER A 34 -24.92 -5.88 11.03
N THR A 35 -24.49 -5.34 12.17
CA THR A 35 -23.65 -6.05 13.13
C THR A 35 -24.42 -7.24 13.70
N LYS A 36 -23.96 -8.46 13.41
CA LYS A 36 -24.30 -9.63 14.22
C LYS A 36 -23.23 -9.86 15.28
N GLU A 37 -23.46 -9.29 16.45
CA GLU A 37 -23.02 -9.92 17.69
C GLU A 37 -23.62 -11.32 17.74
N GLU A 38 -22.82 -12.35 17.44
CA GLU A 38 -22.94 -13.74 17.94
C GLU A 38 -21.93 -14.65 17.22
N GLN A 39 -20.62 -14.43 17.44
CA GLN A 39 -19.67 -15.54 17.48
C GLN A 39 -18.46 -15.18 18.35
N SER A 40 -18.26 -15.99 19.39
CA SER A 40 -17.35 -15.79 20.50
C SER A 40 -15.87 -15.89 20.13
N SER A 41 -15.08 -15.01 20.76
CA SER A 41 -13.67 -15.17 21.11
C SER A 41 -13.10 -16.61 21.02
N TYR A 42 -12.28 -16.89 20.00
CA TYR A 42 -11.19 -17.85 20.06
C TYR A 42 -10.08 -17.41 19.10
N SER A 43 -8.84 -17.42 19.59
CA SER A 43 -7.67 -17.50 18.71
C SER A 43 -7.74 -18.84 17.99
N ASN A 44 -7.61 -18.85 16.66
CA ASN A 44 -7.49 -20.11 15.92
C ASN A 44 -6.13 -20.76 16.14
N TYR A 45 -5.12 -20.03 16.64
CA TYR A 45 -3.79 -20.56 16.96
C TYR A 45 -3.83 -21.50 18.17
N LEU A 46 -3.10 -22.61 18.06
CA LEU A 46 -3.04 -23.71 19.01
C LEU A 46 -1.60 -23.93 19.47
N ASN A 47 -1.40 -24.17 20.77
CA ASN A 47 -0.08 -24.49 21.30
C ASN A 47 0.31 -25.94 20.92
N PRO A 48 1.39 -26.16 20.14
CA PRO A 48 1.76 -27.49 19.64
C PRO A 48 2.33 -28.43 20.72
N ASP A 49 2.82 -27.92 21.85
CA ASP A 49 3.28 -28.75 22.98
C ASP A 49 2.11 -29.41 23.74
N THR A 50 0.90 -28.88 23.58
CA THR A 50 -0.31 -29.29 24.33
C THR A 50 -1.40 -29.86 23.43
N THR A 51 -1.41 -29.47 22.15
CA THR A 51 -2.37 -29.96 21.16
C THR A 51 -1.92 -31.31 20.62
N LYS A 52 -2.83 -32.30 20.63
CA LYS A 52 -2.52 -33.62 20.07
C LYS A 52 -2.60 -33.59 18.54
N VAL A 53 -1.43 -33.54 17.91
CA VAL A 53 -1.24 -33.71 16.46
C VAL A 53 -0.37 -34.94 16.19
N ASN A 54 -0.54 -35.56 15.03
CA ASN A 54 0.26 -36.72 14.61
C ASN A 54 1.52 -36.28 13.83
N VAL A 55 1.45 -35.13 13.18
CA VAL A 55 2.54 -34.50 12.42
C VAL A 55 3.18 -33.43 13.29
N THR A 56 4.49 -33.55 13.54
CA THR A 56 5.27 -32.52 14.25
C THR A 56 5.61 -31.37 13.32
N PHE A 57 5.99 -30.21 13.88
CA PHE A 57 6.47 -29.05 13.12
C PHE A 57 7.59 -29.45 12.15
N GLU A 58 8.66 -30.08 12.64
CA GLU A 58 9.77 -30.57 11.81
C GLU A 58 9.30 -31.51 10.69
N LYS A 59 8.29 -32.36 10.94
CA LYS A 59 7.77 -33.23 9.89
C LYS A 59 6.98 -32.45 8.84
N ALA A 60 6.26 -31.42 9.23
CA ALA A 60 5.60 -30.50 8.30
C ALA A 60 6.64 -29.71 7.47
N LYS A 61 7.76 -29.26 8.07
CA LYS A 61 8.88 -28.64 7.33
C LYS A 61 9.44 -29.57 6.26
N GLU A 62 9.72 -30.84 6.59
CA GLU A 62 10.19 -31.84 5.62
C GLU A 62 9.20 -32.02 4.45
N ILE A 63 7.89 -32.09 4.75
CA ILE A 63 6.83 -32.21 3.73
C ILE A 63 6.85 -30.99 2.80
N LEU A 64 6.92 -29.78 3.36
CA LEU A 64 6.99 -28.54 2.58
C LEU A 64 8.22 -28.51 1.66
N ILE A 65 9.42 -28.75 2.20
CA ILE A 65 10.68 -28.80 1.41
C ILE A 65 10.58 -29.84 0.29
N SER A 66 9.98 -31.01 0.56
CA SER A 66 9.84 -32.06 -0.45
C SER A 66 8.87 -31.72 -1.59
N SER A 67 8.02 -30.70 -1.42
CA SER A 67 7.01 -30.30 -2.41
C SER A 67 7.54 -29.39 -3.51
N ASN A 68 8.53 -28.53 -3.22
CA ASN A 68 9.28 -27.77 -4.23
C ASN A 68 10.74 -27.57 -3.77
N SER A 69 11.69 -27.97 -4.62
CA SER A 69 13.13 -27.83 -4.42
C SER A 69 13.65 -26.39 -4.38
N GLU A 70 12.84 -25.42 -4.80
CA GLU A 70 13.18 -23.98 -4.74
C GLU A 70 12.96 -23.40 -3.33
N ILE A 71 12.28 -24.11 -2.43
CA ILE A 71 11.97 -23.64 -1.07
C ILE A 71 13.24 -23.63 -0.21
N ASN A 72 13.58 -22.47 0.35
CA ASN A 72 14.70 -22.30 1.26
C ASN A 72 14.35 -22.87 2.65
N SER A 73 14.97 -24.00 3.01
CA SER A 73 14.78 -24.71 4.29
C SER A 73 14.93 -23.83 5.53
N ASP A 74 15.82 -22.85 5.46
CA ASP A 74 16.28 -22.06 6.60
C ASP A 74 15.34 -20.89 6.89
N SER A 75 14.48 -20.56 5.91
CA SER A 75 13.43 -19.54 6.02
C SER A 75 12.07 -20.07 6.48
N ILE A 76 11.93 -21.38 6.68
CA ILE A 76 10.63 -22.00 7.03
C ILE A 76 10.26 -21.71 8.49
N ASN A 77 9.22 -20.90 8.64
CA ASN A 77 8.50 -20.63 9.87
C ASN A 77 7.09 -21.24 9.79
N GLY A 78 6.35 -21.25 10.90
CA GLY A 78 4.94 -21.64 10.86
C GLY A 78 4.32 -21.95 12.21
N GLU A 79 3.00 -22.02 12.20
CA GLU A 79 2.16 -22.10 13.39
C GLU A 79 1.09 -23.18 13.23
N LEU A 80 0.60 -23.70 14.35
CA LEU A 80 -0.48 -24.68 14.37
C LEU A 80 -1.80 -23.96 14.57
N ILE A 81 -2.76 -24.14 13.65
CA ILE A 81 -4.06 -23.45 13.71
C ILE A 81 -5.24 -24.41 13.55
N ASN A 82 -6.37 -24.06 14.15
CA ASN A 82 -7.68 -24.68 13.93
C ASN A 82 -8.43 -23.90 12.85
N ASP A 83 -8.27 -24.31 11.59
CA ASP A 83 -8.98 -23.71 10.47
C ASP A 83 -10.44 -24.17 10.38
N SER A 84 -11.30 -23.25 9.95
CA SER A 84 -12.75 -23.46 9.84
C SER A 84 -13.19 -24.47 8.78
N GLN A 85 -12.34 -24.75 7.78
CA GLN A 85 -12.63 -25.67 6.67
C GLN A 85 -11.82 -26.97 6.79
N TYR A 86 -10.55 -26.87 7.21
CA TYR A 86 -9.58 -27.96 7.24
C TYR A 86 -9.34 -28.54 8.65
N GLY A 87 -9.84 -27.91 9.70
CA GLY A 87 -9.57 -28.33 11.07
C GLY A 87 -8.14 -28.02 11.49
N ILE A 88 -7.51 -28.88 12.30
CA ILE A 88 -6.18 -28.60 12.83
C ILE A 88 -5.10 -28.82 11.76
N ILE A 89 -4.42 -27.75 11.38
CA ILE A 89 -3.41 -27.71 10.32
C ILE A 89 -2.13 -27.02 10.78
N TRP A 90 -1.01 -27.38 10.14
CA TRP A 90 0.21 -26.58 10.14
C TRP A 90 0.14 -25.57 9.01
N GLN A 91 0.17 -24.27 9.34
CA GLN A 91 0.35 -23.20 8.38
C GLN A 91 1.81 -22.77 8.40
N LEU A 92 2.52 -22.98 7.30
CA LEU A 92 3.95 -22.74 7.17
C LEU A 92 4.23 -21.64 6.15
N THR A 93 5.13 -20.72 6.48
CA THR A 93 5.64 -19.69 5.57
C THR A 93 7.11 -19.92 5.26
N SER A 94 7.54 -19.59 4.05
CA SER A 94 8.94 -19.70 3.63
C SER A 94 9.23 -18.78 2.44
N LYS A 95 10.46 -18.79 1.96
CA LYS A 95 10.88 -18.14 0.72
C LYS A 95 11.34 -19.15 -0.32
N THR A 96 11.21 -18.82 -1.59
CA THR A 96 11.92 -19.52 -2.67
C THR A 96 13.32 -18.94 -2.89
N SER A 97 14.16 -19.64 -3.67
CA SER A 97 15.50 -19.20 -4.07
C SER A 97 15.53 -17.90 -4.90
N ASP A 98 14.41 -17.50 -5.50
CA ASP A 98 14.21 -16.23 -6.20
C ASP A 98 13.51 -15.16 -5.34
N ASN A 99 13.51 -15.33 -4.00
CA ASN A 99 12.89 -14.43 -3.02
C ASN A 99 11.36 -14.26 -3.16
N GLY A 100 10.69 -15.19 -3.85
CA GLY A 100 9.25 -15.35 -3.79
C GLY A 100 8.77 -15.84 -2.43
N SER A 101 7.50 -15.59 -2.11
CA SER A 101 6.87 -16.05 -0.86
C SER A 101 6.19 -17.40 -1.04
N VAL A 102 6.30 -18.24 -0.01
CA VAL A 102 5.71 -19.58 0.04
C VAL A 102 4.76 -19.63 1.22
N LEU A 103 3.53 -20.07 0.99
CA LEU A 103 2.55 -20.40 2.02
C LEU A 103 2.09 -21.84 1.80
N GLY A 104 2.49 -22.74 2.70
CA GLY A 104 2.11 -24.15 2.68
C GLY A 104 1.17 -24.49 3.82
N VAL A 105 0.16 -25.32 3.56
CA VAL A 105 -0.78 -25.79 4.58
C VAL A 105 -0.85 -27.31 4.58
N ILE A 106 -0.57 -27.91 5.73
CA ILE A 106 -0.40 -29.36 5.90
C ILE A 106 -1.35 -29.84 6.99
N ASP A 107 -2.09 -30.92 6.71
CA ASP A 107 -2.94 -31.60 7.68
C ASP A 107 -2.11 -32.12 8.86
N SER A 108 -2.48 -31.74 10.08
CA SER A 108 -1.71 -32.11 11.29
C SER A 108 -1.95 -33.56 11.76
N GLY A 109 -2.97 -34.23 11.21
CA GLY A 109 -3.40 -35.58 11.53
C GLY A 109 -2.79 -36.66 10.63
N ASP A 110 -2.51 -36.38 9.35
CA ASP A 110 -1.90 -37.35 8.44
C ASP A 110 -0.72 -36.85 7.58
N GLY A 111 -0.47 -35.53 7.53
CA GLY A 111 0.64 -34.95 6.78
C GLY A 111 0.36 -34.69 5.30
N THR A 112 -0.91 -34.75 4.89
CA THR A 112 -1.33 -34.33 3.55
C THR A 112 -1.06 -32.83 3.37
N LEU A 113 -0.28 -32.47 2.35
CA LEU A 113 -0.20 -31.09 1.87
C LEU A 113 -1.55 -30.73 1.24
N LEU A 114 -2.35 -29.93 1.93
CA LEU A 114 -3.71 -29.57 1.52
C LEU A 114 -3.70 -28.51 0.42
N TRP A 115 -2.83 -27.51 0.57
CA TRP A 115 -2.49 -26.56 -0.49
C TRP A 115 -1.10 -25.98 -0.27
N ILE A 116 -0.54 -25.43 -1.35
CA ILE A 116 0.66 -24.61 -1.34
C ILE A 116 0.48 -23.49 -2.37
N GLU A 117 0.80 -22.28 -1.95
CA GLU A 117 0.93 -21.12 -2.83
C GLU A 117 2.39 -20.69 -2.84
N ILE A 118 2.88 -20.40 -4.03
CA ILE A 118 4.23 -19.91 -4.27
C ILE A 118 4.08 -18.70 -5.19
N THR A 119 4.30 -17.52 -4.64
CA THR A 119 4.50 -16.33 -5.46
C THR A 119 5.92 -16.39 -6.00
N LYS A 120 6.13 -15.92 -7.23
CA LYS A 120 7.49 -15.67 -7.72
C LYS A 120 7.95 -14.34 -7.16
N GLY A 121 9.20 -14.25 -6.74
CA GLY A 121 9.79 -12.96 -6.45
C GLY A 121 9.83 -12.16 -7.75
N GLU A 122 9.32 -10.93 -7.73
CA GLU A 122 9.70 -9.99 -8.77
C GLU A 122 11.21 -9.79 -8.65
N ILE A 123 11.93 -10.08 -9.74
CA ILE A 123 13.36 -9.80 -9.82
C ILE A 123 13.48 -8.28 -9.90
N SER A 124 13.62 -7.63 -8.75
CA SER A 124 14.08 -6.24 -8.64
C SER A 124 15.55 -6.18 -9.04
N GLU A 125 15.81 -6.36 -10.33
CA GLU A 125 17.15 -6.25 -10.88
C GLU A 125 17.59 -4.78 -10.80
N LYS A 126 18.34 -4.47 -9.73
CA LYS A 126 18.93 -3.19 -9.34
C LYS A 126 18.02 -2.31 -8.47
N ASN A 127 17.87 -2.76 -7.23
CA ASN A 127 18.75 -2.13 -6.26
C ASN A 127 19.80 -3.15 -5.81
N ASN A 128 21.05 -2.73 -5.54
CA ASN A 128 22.14 -3.66 -5.19
C ASN A 128 22.06 -4.08 -3.71
N PHE A 129 20.90 -4.62 -3.31
CA PHE A 129 20.58 -5.08 -1.97
C PHE A 129 20.36 -6.60 -1.99
N ASP A 130 21.35 -7.35 -1.52
CA ASP A 130 21.21 -8.79 -1.28
C ASP A 130 20.40 -8.99 0.02
N PRO A 131 19.18 -9.56 -0.01
CA PRO A 131 18.36 -9.77 1.18
C PRO A 131 18.93 -10.83 2.14
N ASN A 132 20.06 -11.48 1.81
CA ASN A 132 20.86 -12.29 2.74
C ASN A 132 21.92 -11.45 3.49
N THR A 133 22.04 -10.15 3.18
CA THR A 133 23.01 -9.21 3.79
C THR A 133 22.36 -7.99 4.47
N ALA A 134 21.11 -7.66 4.13
CA ALA A 134 20.34 -6.66 4.85
C ALA A 134 19.89 -7.24 6.21
N GLU A 135 20.61 -6.90 7.28
CA GLU A 135 20.18 -7.23 8.64
C GLU A 135 18.84 -6.54 8.92
N VAL A 136 17.81 -7.33 9.25
CA VAL A 136 16.56 -6.83 9.82
C VAL A 136 16.89 -6.29 11.20
N ASN A 137 17.06 -4.97 11.28
CA ASN A 137 17.46 -4.27 12.51
C ASN A 137 16.32 -4.25 13.54
N VAL A 138 15.07 -4.22 13.08
CA VAL A 138 13.88 -4.17 13.92
C VAL A 138 13.32 -5.57 14.08
N THR A 139 13.39 -6.12 15.29
CA THR A 139 12.76 -7.41 15.59
C THR A 139 11.24 -7.29 15.70
N LEU A 140 10.52 -8.40 15.56
CA LEU A 140 9.07 -8.45 15.78
C LEU A 140 8.66 -7.90 17.16
N GLU A 141 9.45 -8.15 18.21
CA GLU A 141 9.15 -7.65 19.56
C GLU A 141 9.36 -6.14 19.68
N GLU A 142 10.32 -5.56 18.95
CA GLU A 142 10.47 -4.10 18.84
C GLU A 142 9.33 -3.48 18.02
N ALA A 143 8.91 -4.13 16.93
CA ALA A 143 7.77 -3.69 16.13
C ALA A 143 6.45 -3.73 16.94
N LYS A 144 6.22 -4.79 17.73
CA LYS A 144 5.11 -4.87 18.71
C LYS A 144 5.17 -3.76 19.74
N LYS A 145 6.37 -3.40 20.22
CA LYS A 145 6.56 -2.30 21.17
C LYS A 145 6.24 -0.94 20.54
N ILE A 146 6.61 -0.72 19.27
CA ILE A 146 6.23 0.49 18.52
C ILE A 146 4.70 0.58 18.41
N LEU A 147 4.00 -0.51 18.07
CA LEU A 147 2.54 -0.54 18.04
C LEU A 147 1.90 -0.14 19.40
N LYS A 148 2.39 -0.70 20.51
CA LYS A 148 1.89 -0.34 21.85
C LYS A 148 2.15 1.12 22.23
N ASN A 149 3.23 1.73 21.72
CA ASN A 149 3.51 3.14 21.96
C ASN A 149 2.55 4.07 21.17
N GLU A 150 2.07 3.66 20.00
CA GLU A 150 1.06 4.41 19.23
C GLU A 150 -0.36 4.32 19.84
N ASN A 151 -0.65 3.23 20.56
CA ASN A 151 -1.90 3.10 21.31
C ASN A 151 -1.74 2.19 22.56
N GLU A 152 -1.65 2.81 23.73
CA GLU A 152 -1.47 2.12 25.02
C GLU A 152 -2.67 1.23 25.43
N ASN A 153 -3.82 1.34 24.76
CA ASN A 153 -5.01 0.56 25.05
C ASN A 153 -5.06 -0.78 24.30
N ILE A 154 -4.04 -1.12 23.50
CA ILE A 154 -3.96 -2.40 22.80
C ILE A 154 -3.79 -3.56 23.79
N VAL A 155 -4.56 -4.63 23.59
CA VAL A 155 -4.45 -5.87 24.37
C VAL A 155 -3.24 -6.65 23.90
N ASP A 156 -2.26 -6.87 24.77
CA ASP A 156 -1.00 -7.58 24.49
C ASP A 156 -1.16 -8.85 23.64
N ASP A 157 -2.04 -9.77 24.07
CA ASP A 157 -2.26 -11.07 23.42
C ASP A 157 -3.03 -10.97 22.08
N SER A 158 -3.49 -9.77 21.70
CA SER A 158 -4.15 -9.54 20.41
C SER A 158 -3.20 -9.14 19.28
N ILE A 159 -1.93 -8.84 19.61
CA ILE A 159 -0.99 -8.32 18.61
C ILE A 159 -0.44 -9.44 17.75
N THR A 160 -0.79 -9.41 16.47
CA THR A 160 -0.19 -10.25 15.42
C THR A 160 0.73 -9.42 14.54
N GLY A 161 1.71 -10.07 13.90
CA GLY A 161 2.60 -9.39 12.98
C GLY A 161 3.28 -10.35 12.01
N SER A 162 3.50 -9.88 10.78
CA SER A 162 4.15 -10.61 9.69
C SER A 162 5.13 -9.71 8.95
N LEU A 163 6.25 -10.28 8.49
CA LEU A 163 7.23 -9.58 7.67
C LEU A 163 6.90 -9.80 6.19
N ASN A 164 6.62 -8.72 5.47
CA ASN A 164 6.37 -8.70 4.03
C ASN A 164 7.49 -7.91 3.34
N GLY A 165 8.41 -8.61 2.67
CA GLY A 165 9.64 -8.01 2.17
C GLY A 165 10.52 -7.46 3.31
N LEU A 166 10.55 -6.14 3.45
CA LEU A 166 11.21 -5.39 4.54
C LEU A 166 10.20 -4.53 5.34
N GLU A 167 8.90 -4.79 5.21
CA GLU A 167 7.84 -4.12 5.96
C GLU A 167 7.26 -5.09 7.00
N TRP A 168 7.33 -4.72 8.27
CA TRP A 168 6.57 -5.38 9.34
C TRP A 168 5.13 -4.88 9.32
N GLU A 169 4.19 -5.72 8.95
CA GLU A 169 2.76 -5.46 9.05
C GLU A 169 2.24 -6.01 10.39
N LEU A 170 1.70 -5.16 11.26
CA LEU A 170 1.14 -5.55 12.56
C LEU A 170 -0.32 -5.14 12.70
N ASN A 171 -1.07 -5.97 13.42
CA ASN A 171 -2.46 -5.74 13.77
C ASN A 171 -2.62 -5.92 15.28
N GLY A 172 -3.47 -5.12 15.91
CA GLY A 172 -3.82 -5.25 17.33
C GLY A 172 -5.26 -4.80 17.59
N ILE A 173 -5.81 -5.22 18.72
CA ILE A 173 -7.17 -4.88 19.16
C ILE A 173 -7.08 -4.18 20.51
N THR A 174 -7.74 -3.03 20.63
CA THR A 174 -7.84 -2.27 21.88
C THR A 174 -8.79 -2.92 22.89
N THR A 175 -8.70 -2.52 24.16
CA THR A 175 -9.63 -2.93 25.23
C THR A 175 -11.12 -2.64 24.93
N ASN A 176 -11.43 -1.70 24.02
CA ASN A 176 -12.79 -1.42 23.54
C ASN A 176 -13.13 -2.08 22.19
N GLY A 177 -12.35 -3.07 21.75
CA GLY A 177 -12.64 -3.90 20.57
C GLY A 177 -12.38 -3.21 19.23
N LYS A 178 -11.53 -2.18 19.20
CA LYS A 178 -11.19 -1.44 17.97
C LYS A 178 -9.86 -1.93 17.41
N ALA A 179 -9.80 -2.05 16.09
CA ALA A 179 -8.59 -2.44 15.38
C ALA A 179 -7.59 -1.28 15.27
N VAL A 180 -6.31 -1.59 15.48
CA VAL A 180 -5.17 -0.75 15.14
C VAL A 180 -4.26 -1.56 14.22
N VAL A 181 -3.86 -0.97 13.10
CA VAL A 181 -3.01 -1.61 12.08
C VAL A 181 -1.85 -0.68 11.80
N ILE A 182 -0.62 -1.20 11.79
CA ILE A 182 0.56 -0.44 11.38
C ILE A 182 1.44 -1.22 10.41
N SER A 183 2.21 -0.46 9.64
CA SER A 183 3.36 -0.94 8.88
C SER A 183 4.61 -0.23 9.38
N ILE A 184 5.67 -0.99 9.65
CA ILE A 184 6.98 -0.47 10.09
C ILE A 184 8.06 -0.92 9.12
N ASP A 185 8.96 -0.01 8.76
CA ASP A 185 10.19 -0.34 8.04
C ASP A 185 11.13 -1.18 8.92
N ALA A 186 11.48 -2.38 8.46
CA ALA A 186 12.23 -3.36 9.25
C ALA A 186 13.73 -3.04 9.41
N ILE A 187 14.24 -1.99 8.74
CA ILE A 187 15.63 -1.53 8.81
C ILE A 187 15.77 -0.31 9.72
N SER A 188 14.84 0.64 9.65
CA SER A 188 14.88 1.93 10.37
C SER A 188 13.99 1.98 11.61
N GLY A 189 12.88 1.24 11.61
CA GLY A 189 11.83 1.36 12.63
C GLY A 189 10.84 2.48 12.36
N ASP A 190 10.95 3.19 11.24
CA ASP A 190 9.97 4.19 10.81
C ASP A 190 8.59 3.57 10.63
N ILE A 191 7.55 4.22 11.15
CA ILE A 191 6.17 3.89 10.81
C ILE A 191 5.92 4.35 9.37
N ILE A 192 5.62 3.41 8.48
CA ILE A 192 5.24 3.65 7.08
C ILE A 192 3.73 3.90 7.00
N LYS A 193 2.93 3.11 7.73
CA LYS A 193 1.45 3.18 7.70
C LYS A 193 0.89 3.04 9.11
N LEU A 194 -0.20 3.74 9.40
CA LEU A 194 -1.04 3.57 10.59
C LEU A 194 -2.50 3.74 10.20
N TYR A 195 -3.36 2.86 10.70
CA TYR A 195 -4.80 3.06 10.82
C TYR A 195 -5.24 2.69 12.23
N ASP A 196 -5.98 3.57 12.89
CA ASP A 196 -6.46 3.37 14.27
C ASP A 196 -7.96 3.69 14.36
N SER A 197 -8.77 2.63 14.37
CA SER A 197 -10.24 2.73 14.46
C SER A 197 -10.76 3.06 15.87
N SER A 198 -9.88 3.18 16.87
CA SER A 198 -10.26 3.68 18.19
C SER A 198 -10.41 5.21 18.21
N LYS A 199 -9.68 5.89 17.31
CA LYS A 199 -9.75 7.34 17.04
C LYS A 199 -10.94 7.71 16.12
N ASP A 200 -11.67 6.72 15.61
CA ASP A 200 -12.98 6.91 14.97
C ASP A 200 -14.06 7.15 16.04
N GLY A 201 -14.27 8.42 16.39
CA GLY A 201 -15.20 8.86 17.43
C GLY A 201 -15.85 10.22 17.19
N LYS A 202 -17.01 10.45 17.80
CA LYS A 202 -17.65 11.79 17.84
C LYS A 202 -17.14 12.54 19.06
N GLY A 203 -16.19 13.46 18.85
CA GLY A 203 -15.82 14.46 19.85
C GLY A 203 -16.66 15.74 19.72
N SER A 204 -16.29 16.75 20.50
CA SER A 204 -16.99 18.05 20.57
C SER A 204 -16.15 19.25 20.11
N LEU A 205 -14.96 19.01 19.55
CA LEU A 205 -14.21 20.05 18.86
C LEU A 205 -14.90 20.38 17.53
N ASP A 206 -14.66 21.58 17.03
CA ASP A 206 -14.96 21.96 15.65
C ASP A 206 -13.70 22.58 15.07
N LEU A 207 -12.76 21.70 14.72
CA LEU A 207 -11.46 22.13 14.18
C LEU A 207 -11.64 22.82 12.82
N ASN A 208 -10.87 23.88 12.62
CA ASN A 208 -10.67 24.52 11.33
C ASN A 208 -9.38 24.01 10.65
N ASP A 209 -9.13 24.47 9.44
CA ASP A 209 -7.98 24.07 8.62
C ASP A 209 -6.63 24.34 9.32
N ASP A 210 -6.45 25.51 9.95
CA ASP A 210 -5.22 25.85 10.67
C ASP A 210 -5.00 24.93 11.88
N ASP A 211 -6.05 24.64 12.66
CA ASP A 211 -5.95 23.74 13.82
C ASP A 211 -5.55 22.31 13.38
N ALA A 212 -6.15 21.82 12.28
CA ALA A 212 -5.87 20.50 11.74
C ALA A 212 -4.47 20.41 11.12
N LEU A 213 -3.98 21.51 10.53
CA LEU A 213 -2.61 21.63 10.03
C LEU A 213 -1.58 21.68 11.15
N GLU A 214 -1.86 22.37 12.27
CA GLU A 214 -1.00 22.37 13.46
C GLU A 214 -0.83 20.93 14.00
N ILE A 215 -1.93 20.20 14.20
CA ILE A 215 -1.93 18.80 14.62
C ILE A 215 -1.16 17.91 13.64
N ALA A 216 -1.36 18.08 12.33
CA ALA A 216 -0.66 17.30 11.32
C ALA A 216 0.86 17.56 11.33
N ASN A 217 1.27 18.83 11.44
CA ASN A 217 2.68 19.23 11.53
C ASN A 217 3.35 18.63 12.77
N GLU A 218 2.72 18.68 13.95
CA GLU A 218 3.25 18.05 15.17
C GLU A 218 3.35 16.52 15.03
N TYR A 219 2.35 15.88 14.40
CA TYR A 219 2.33 14.44 14.22
C TYR A 219 3.40 13.95 13.23
N VAL A 220 3.69 14.72 12.17
CA VAL A 220 4.78 14.47 11.23
C VAL A 220 6.14 14.71 11.91
N ALA A 221 6.29 15.83 12.62
CA ALA A 221 7.55 16.24 13.25
C ALA A 221 8.03 15.28 14.36
N THR A 222 7.10 14.58 15.02
CA THR A 222 7.42 13.60 16.06
C THR A 222 7.86 12.23 15.53
N ARG A 223 7.73 11.96 14.23
CA ARG A 223 7.99 10.64 13.60
C ARG A 223 9.01 10.62 12.48
N ASN A 224 9.48 11.79 12.04
CA ASN A 224 10.38 11.90 10.89
C ASN A 224 11.67 12.63 11.29
N SER A 225 12.75 12.35 10.57
CA SER A 225 14.01 13.09 10.74
C SER A 225 13.83 14.54 10.28
N VAL A 226 14.67 15.45 10.80
CA VAL A 226 14.68 16.85 10.35
C VAL A 226 14.93 16.94 8.84
N ASP A 227 15.76 16.06 8.30
CA ASP A 227 16.06 16.02 6.86
C ASP A 227 14.82 15.61 6.05
N SER A 228 14.10 14.56 6.44
CA SER A 228 12.84 14.18 5.80
C SER A 228 11.76 15.27 5.92
N ILE A 229 11.73 16.03 7.02
CA ILE A 229 10.78 17.14 7.19
C ILE A 229 11.13 18.33 6.27
N ASN A 230 12.41 18.61 6.08
CA ASN A 230 12.87 19.67 5.17
C ASN A 230 12.57 19.37 3.69
N GLU A 231 12.29 18.10 3.34
CA GLU A 231 11.85 17.66 2.03
C GLU A 231 10.32 17.67 1.85
N LEU A 232 9.53 18.14 2.83
CA LEU A 232 8.06 18.14 2.72
C LEU A 232 7.49 19.54 2.51
N GLU A 233 6.62 19.67 1.51
CA GLU A 233 5.75 20.84 1.33
C GLU A 233 4.28 20.42 1.45
N LEU A 234 3.44 21.28 2.05
CA LEU A 234 2.00 21.07 2.14
C LEU A 234 1.37 21.14 0.74
N GLU A 235 0.69 20.07 0.33
CA GLU A 235 0.03 19.95 -0.97
C GLU A 235 -1.46 20.30 -0.87
N GLU A 236 -2.21 19.59 -0.02
CA GLU A 236 -3.65 19.83 0.19
C GLU A 236 -4.00 19.76 1.69
N ILE A 237 -4.89 20.65 2.11
CA ILE A 237 -5.71 20.45 3.31
C ILE A 237 -7.19 20.57 2.94
N LYS A 238 -8.01 19.62 3.39
CA LYS A 238 -9.43 19.55 3.04
C LYS A 238 -10.27 18.89 4.12
N LYS A 239 -11.26 19.61 4.63
CA LYS A 239 -12.34 19.02 5.46
C LYS A 239 -13.27 18.20 4.54
N SER A 240 -13.51 16.96 4.90
CA SER A 240 -14.53 16.11 4.27
C SER A 240 -15.84 16.14 5.04
N ASP A 241 -16.93 15.79 4.36
CA ASP A 241 -18.26 15.62 4.97
C ASP A 241 -18.28 14.57 6.10
N SER A 242 -17.29 13.67 6.13
CA SER A 242 -17.12 12.64 7.15
C SER A 242 -16.50 13.14 8.48
N ASN A 243 -16.52 14.45 8.74
CA ASN A 243 -15.93 15.08 9.94
C ASN A 243 -14.45 14.68 10.13
N THR A 244 -13.71 14.66 9.02
CA THR A 244 -12.29 14.29 8.93
C THR A 244 -11.58 15.30 8.04
N PHE A 245 -10.47 15.86 8.50
CA PHE A 245 -9.52 16.57 7.65
C PHE A 245 -8.57 15.59 6.97
N TYR A 246 -8.37 15.80 5.68
CA TYR A 246 -7.33 15.19 4.87
C TYR A 246 -6.21 16.22 4.79
N VAL A 247 -4.99 15.81 5.11
CA VAL A 247 -3.79 16.65 4.99
C VAL A 247 -2.76 15.84 4.21
N SER A 248 -2.30 16.35 3.07
CA SER A 248 -1.22 15.75 2.29
C SER A 248 -0.01 16.68 2.19
N TYR A 249 1.17 16.09 2.32
CA TYR A 249 2.45 16.72 2.08
C TYR A 249 3.11 15.97 0.92
N VAL A 250 3.61 16.71 -0.06
CA VAL A 250 4.37 16.17 -1.19
C VAL A 250 5.87 16.22 -0.87
N ARG A 251 6.62 15.20 -1.30
CA ARG A 251 8.07 15.21 -1.20
C ARG A 251 8.69 16.10 -2.28
N ILE A 252 9.63 16.95 -1.89
CA ILE A 252 10.41 17.84 -2.75
C ILE A 252 11.84 17.30 -2.87
N ILE A 253 12.19 16.74 -4.03
CA ILE A 253 13.55 16.23 -4.31
C ILE A 253 14.24 17.20 -5.26
N LYS A 254 15.42 17.72 -4.88
CA LYS A 254 16.13 18.80 -5.61
C LYS A 254 15.28 20.05 -5.92
N GLY A 255 14.28 20.36 -5.09
CA GLY A 255 13.37 21.50 -5.33
C GLY A 255 12.21 21.22 -6.30
N ILE A 256 11.96 19.95 -6.63
CA ILE A 256 10.91 19.51 -7.56
C ILE A 256 10.01 18.48 -6.85
N PRO A 257 8.67 18.62 -6.91
CA PRO A 257 7.75 17.70 -6.24
C PRO A 257 7.71 16.31 -6.88
N SER A 258 7.70 15.26 -6.07
CA SER A 258 7.41 13.89 -6.46
C SER A 258 5.96 13.55 -6.18
N LEU A 259 5.17 13.29 -7.24
CA LEU A 259 3.75 12.94 -7.07
C LEU A 259 3.50 11.53 -6.51
N SER A 260 4.56 10.76 -6.25
CA SER A 260 4.49 9.40 -5.68
C SER A 260 4.97 9.34 -4.23
N ASP A 261 5.77 10.32 -3.79
CA ASP A 261 6.36 10.38 -2.46
C ASP A 261 5.77 11.51 -1.62
N GLY A 262 5.64 11.28 -0.31
CA GLY A 262 5.06 12.25 0.61
C GLY A 262 4.45 11.61 1.85
N ILE A 263 3.64 12.39 2.57
CA ILE A 263 2.90 11.95 3.75
C ILE A 263 1.42 12.33 3.62
N LEU A 264 0.52 11.39 3.85
CA LEU A 264 -0.93 11.62 3.96
C LEU A 264 -1.41 11.31 5.37
N LEU A 265 -2.19 12.22 5.97
CA LEU A 265 -2.82 12.04 7.27
C LEU A 265 -4.33 12.22 7.20
N ARG A 266 -5.03 11.64 8.18
CA ARG A 266 -6.45 11.90 8.45
C ARG A 266 -6.65 12.29 9.92
N VAL A 267 -7.02 13.55 10.14
CA VAL A 267 -7.31 14.11 11.47
C VAL A 267 -8.82 14.13 11.71
N ASN A 268 -9.28 13.58 12.83
CA ASN A 268 -10.68 13.64 13.22
C ASN A 268 -11.03 15.07 13.68
N SER A 269 -11.93 15.77 12.98
CA SER A 269 -12.23 17.19 13.29
C SER A 269 -13.02 17.40 14.58
N GLY A 270 -13.53 16.31 15.18
CA GLY A 270 -14.23 16.32 16.47
C GLY A 270 -13.34 16.02 17.68
N THR A 271 -12.25 15.26 17.51
CA THR A 271 -11.35 14.85 18.62
C THR A 271 -9.93 15.39 18.50
N GLY A 272 -9.49 15.82 17.31
CA GLY A 272 -8.10 16.21 17.04
C GLY A 272 -7.13 15.03 16.88
N GLU A 273 -7.64 13.80 16.87
CA GLU A 273 -6.78 12.61 16.80
C GLU A 273 -6.44 12.24 15.35
N VAL A 274 -5.18 11.88 15.11
CA VAL A 274 -4.72 11.31 13.83
C VAL A 274 -5.08 9.83 13.78
N ARG A 275 -6.12 9.50 13.00
CA ARG A 275 -6.63 8.12 12.82
C ARG A 275 -5.97 7.37 11.66
N THR A 276 -5.28 8.08 10.78
CA THR A 276 -4.58 7.48 9.64
C THR A 276 -3.33 8.28 9.34
N TYR A 277 -2.24 7.59 9.07
CA TYR A 277 -0.98 8.15 8.58
C TYR A 277 -0.41 7.19 7.52
N ARG A 278 0.16 7.74 6.45
CA ARG A 278 0.90 7.01 5.44
C ARG A 278 2.07 7.85 4.96
N LYS A 279 3.28 7.32 5.07
CA LYS A 279 4.50 7.80 4.43
C LYS A 279 4.78 6.93 3.19
N THR A 280 5.09 7.56 2.07
CA THR A 280 5.56 6.87 0.86
C THR A 280 6.87 7.53 0.44
N TRP A 281 7.95 6.76 0.36
CA TRP A 281 9.32 7.25 0.10
C TRP A 281 10.00 6.30 -0.90
N SER A 282 9.38 6.16 -2.07
CA SER A 282 9.75 5.16 -3.08
C SER A 282 10.84 5.64 -4.05
N MET A 283 11.07 6.95 -4.17
CA MET A 283 12.15 7.46 -5.02
C MET A 283 13.51 7.36 -4.33
N ASP A 284 14.37 6.52 -4.88
CA ASP A 284 15.78 6.44 -4.50
C ASP A 284 16.50 7.72 -4.95
N GLU A 285 16.94 8.52 -3.99
CA GLU A 285 17.68 9.75 -4.25
C GLU A 285 18.93 9.53 -5.09
N ASN A 286 19.59 8.36 -5.00
CA ASN A 286 20.78 8.07 -5.79
C ASN A 286 20.47 8.00 -7.28
N GLU A 287 19.26 7.57 -7.64
CA GLU A 287 18.76 7.56 -9.02
C GLU A 287 18.27 8.96 -9.44
N VAL A 288 17.53 9.67 -8.58
CA VAL A 288 17.13 11.07 -8.83
C VAL A 288 18.36 11.98 -9.00
N VAL A 289 19.47 11.69 -8.30
CA VAL A 289 20.71 12.46 -8.36
C VAL A 289 21.33 12.46 -9.76
N VAL A 290 21.24 11.36 -10.52
CA VAL A 290 21.83 11.28 -11.87
C VAL A 290 20.98 11.92 -12.97
N VAL A 291 19.68 12.15 -12.74
CA VAL A 291 18.80 12.86 -13.67
C VAL A 291 19.03 14.38 -13.57
N SER A 292 19.07 15.06 -14.72
CA SER A 292 19.13 16.52 -14.77
C SER A 292 17.82 17.12 -14.23
N THR A 293 17.88 18.28 -13.59
CA THR A 293 16.70 19.07 -13.20
C THR A 293 16.41 20.23 -14.16
N GLU A 294 17.29 20.47 -15.12
CA GLU A 294 17.08 21.43 -16.21
C GLU A 294 16.44 20.66 -17.38
N PRO A 295 15.17 20.94 -17.73
CA PRO A 295 14.46 20.22 -18.78
C PRO A 295 14.96 20.66 -20.17
N ASP A 296 15.11 19.72 -21.10
CA ASP A 296 15.51 20.02 -22.49
C ASP A 296 14.33 20.52 -23.35
N ILE A 297 13.08 20.22 -22.95
CA ILE A 297 11.86 20.78 -23.56
C ILE A 297 11.12 21.70 -22.58
N SER A 298 10.55 22.78 -23.11
CA SER A 298 9.73 23.72 -22.33
C SER A 298 8.31 23.22 -22.09
N SER A 299 7.64 23.81 -21.09
CA SER A 299 6.21 23.60 -20.83
C SER A 299 5.31 23.88 -22.04
N ASP A 300 5.68 24.85 -22.88
CA ASP A 300 4.91 25.18 -24.09
C ASP A 300 5.10 24.09 -25.16
N GLU A 301 6.33 23.58 -25.35
CA GLU A 301 6.61 22.46 -26.26
C GLU A 301 5.92 21.17 -25.81
N ALA A 302 5.94 20.86 -24.51
CA ALA A 302 5.17 19.75 -23.94
C ALA A 302 3.65 19.92 -24.15
N SER A 303 3.14 21.16 -24.08
CA SER A 303 1.73 21.46 -24.36
C SER A 303 1.35 21.29 -25.85
N GLU A 304 2.28 21.49 -26.78
CA GLU A 304 2.07 21.19 -28.21
C GLU A 304 2.16 19.68 -28.47
N ILE A 305 3.09 18.95 -27.84
CA ILE A 305 3.17 17.48 -27.89
C ILE A 305 1.85 16.83 -27.44
N LEU A 306 1.27 17.31 -26.33
CA LEU A 306 -0.06 16.89 -25.87
C LEU A 306 -1.14 17.06 -26.96
N LYS A 307 -1.18 18.22 -27.63
CA LYS A 307 -2.18 18.49 -28.69
C LYS A 307 -1.96 17.61 -29.91
N GLU A 308 -0.70 17.41 -30.33
CA GLU A 308 -0.38 16.53 -31.45
C GLU A 308 -0.78 15.08 -31.15
N TYR A 309 -0.49 14.59 -29.94
CA TYR A 309 -0.93 13.26 -29.49
C TYR A 309 -2.46 13.13 -29.50
N MET A 310 -3.17 14.07 -28.85
CA MET A 310 -4.64 14.09 -28.84
C MET A 310 -5.26 14.19 -30.25
N ALA A 311 -4.61 14.89 -31.18
CA ALA A 311 -5.10 15.02 -32.56
C ALA A 311 -4.98 13.71 -33.35
N ASN A 312 -3.98 12.89 -33.02
CA ASN A 312 -3.72 11.59 -33.64
C ASN A 312 -4.45 10.42 -32.94
N GLU A 313 -4.87 10.59 -31.68
CA GLU A 313 -5.61 9.57 -30.92
C GLU A 313 -7.02 9.30 -31.50
N PRO A 314 -7.34 8.07 -31.98
CA PRO A 314 -8.56 7.80 -32.74
C PRO A 314 -9.89 8.10 -32.04
N PHE A 315 -9.91 8.09 -30.70
CA PHE A 315 -11.11 8.36 -29.90
C PHE A 315 -11.23 9.82 -29.42
N ILE A 316 -10.17 10.61 -29.61
CA ILE A 316 -10.10 12.02 -29.24
C ILE A 316 -10.23 12.86 -30.50
N GLY A 317 -9.25 12.76 -31.39
CA GLY A 317 -9.21 13.43 -32.68
C GLY A 317 -8.95 14.93 -32.62
N LYS A 318 -8.52 15.47 -33.76
CA LYS A 318 -8.11 16.88 -33.92
C LYS A 318 -9.13 17.90 -33.43
N ASP A 319 -10.42 17.69 -33.70
CA ASP A 319 -11.48 18.64 -33.31
C ASP A 319 -11.53 18.92 -31.80
N LYS A 320 -11.14 17.94 -30.96
CA LYS A 320 -11.00 18.12 -29.51
C LYS A 320 -9.66 18.74 -29.15
N ALA A 321 -8.57 18.24 -29.75
CA ALA A 321 -7.21 18.74 -29.52
C ALA A 321 -7.08 20.26 -29.78
N ASP A 322 -7.69 20.76 -30.84
CA ASP A 322 -7.72 22.20 -31.20
C ASP A 322 -8.49 23.06 -30.16
N THR A 323 -9.22 22.44 -29.21
CA THR A 323 -9.98 23.11 -28.14
C THR A 323 -9.36 22.96 -26.74
N VAL A 324 -8.19 22.31 -26.63
CA VAL A 324 -7.48 22.09 -25.36
C VAL A 324 -7.12 23.42 -24.69
N LYS A 325 -7.48 23.52 -23.41
CA LYS A 325 -7.09 24.59 -22.48
C LYS A 325 -6.27 23.99 -21.36
N ILE A 326 -5.03 24.44 -21.24
CA ILE A 326 -4.15 24.05 -20.13
C ILE A 326 -4.64 24.74 -18.86
N ASN A 327 -4.89 23.97 -17.81
CA ASN A 327 -5.23 24.44 -16.48
C ASN A 327 -3.97 24.73 -15.66
N SER A 328 -2.99 23.83 -15.73
CA SER A 328 -1.68 23.96 -15.10
C SER A 328 -0.64 23.13 -15.85
N SER A 329 0.62 23.54 -15.77
CA SER A 329 1.77 22.75 -16.19
C SER A 329 2.86 22.94 -15.15
N SER A 330 3.29 21.85 -14.53
CA SER A 330 4.27 21.85 -13.44
C SER A 330 5.33 20.80 -13.72
N LEU A 331 6.59 21.10 -13.37
CA LEU A 331 7.67 20.13 -13.43
C LEU A 331 7.61 19.23 -12.18
N VAL A 332 7.66 17.91 -12.37
CA VAL A 332 7.51 16.91 -11.30
C VAL A 332 8.47 15.73 -11.50
N TRP A 333 8.73 14.97 -10.44
CA TRP A 333 9.24 13.61 -10.56
C TRP A 333 8.09 12.60 -10.71
N LYS A 334 8.26 11.62 -11.61
CA LYS A 334 7.29 10.55 -11.85
C LYS A 334 7.99 9.26 -12.25
N PHE A 335 7.51 8.13 -11.75
CA PHE A 335 7.87 6.79 -12.24
C PHE A 335 7.12 6.45 -13.54
N ASP A 336 7.75 5.77 -14.49
CA ASP A 336 7.01 5.03 -15.54
C ASP A 336 6.54 3.65 -15.03
N ASP A 337 5.87 2.88 -15.89
CA ASP A 337 5.42 1.52 -15.56
C ASP A 337 6.59 0.53 -15.35
N ASN A 338 7.79 0.88 -15.79
CA ASN A 338 9.03 0.11 -15.58
C ASN A 338 9.80 0.54 -14.32
N GLN A 339 9.24 1.43 -13.49
CA GLN A 339 9.86 2.03 -12.30
C GLN A 339 11.10 2.90 -12.61
N THR A 340 11.24 3.39 -13.85
CA THR A 340 12.23 4.40 -14.23
C THR A 340 11.82 5.76 -13.69
N ILE A 341 12.74 6.50 -13.07
CA ILE A 341 12.48 7.88 -12.61
C ILE A 341 12.64 8.86 -13.78
N HIS A 342 11.57 9.61 -14.05
CA HIS A 342 11.54 10.68 -15.03
C HIS A 342 11.37 12.05 -14.37
N LEU A 343 12.09 13.04 -14.91
CA LEU A 343 11.69 14.44 -14.80
C LEU A 343 10.57 14.67 -15.84
N ALA A 344 9.40 15.13 -15.42
CA ALA A 344 8.23 15.21 -16.29
C ALA A 344 7.46 16.53 -16.15
N TRP A 345 6.93 17.03 -17.26
CA TRP A 345 5.87 18.02 -17.28
C TRP A 345 4.53 17.36 -16.95
N TRP A 346 4.01 17.60 -15.75
CA TRP A 346 2.63 17.27 -15.38
C TRP A 346 1.70 18.39 -15.86
N ILE A 347 0.95 18.09 -16.93
CA ILE A 347 0.03 19.02 -17.55
C ILE A 347 -1.40 18.61 -17.22
N ARG A 348 -2.16 19.48 -16.55
CA ARG A 348 -3.61 19.32 -16.35
C ARG A 348 -4.36 20.18 -17.36
N PHE A 349 -5.40 19.63 -17.98
CA PHE A 349 -6.11 20.30 -19.07
C PHE A 349 -7.59 19.89 -19.16
N LYS A 350 -8.37 20.71 -19.87
CA LYS A 350 -9.73 20.39 -20.34
C LYS A 350 -9.85 20.72 -21.83
N ASP A 351 -10.62 19.94 -22.57
CA ASP A 351 -11.06 20.28 -23.92
C ASP A 351 -12.54 20.70 -23.95
N SER A 352 -13.09 20.97 -25.13
CA SER A 352 -14.49 21.39 -25.30
C SER A 352 -15.57 20.37 -24.89
N THR A 353 -15.19 19.13 -24.57
CA THR A 353 -16.11 18.05 -24.15
C THR A 353 -16.26 17.91 -22.65
N PHE A 354 -15.41 18.55 -21.85
CA PHE A 354 -15.52 18.59 -20.39
C PHE A 354 -16.58 19.60 -19.95
N ALA A 355 -17.44 19.22 -19.01
CA ALA A 355 -18.28 20.18 -18.29
C ALA A 355 -17.43 20.99 -17.29
N ASN A 356 -18.05 22.01 -16.69
CA ASN A 356 -17.34 22.86 -15.73
C ASN A 356 -16.99 22.07 -14.46
N GLU A 357 -17.90 21.20 -14.03
CA GLU A 357 -17.81 20.42 -12.78
C GLU A 357 -16.76 19.29 -12.85
N ASP A 358 -16.50 18.72 -14.04
CA ASP A 358 -15.61 17.57 -14.24
C ASP A 358 -14.19 17.81 -13.70
N SER A 359 -13.51 16.75 -13.26
CA SER A 359 -12.07 16.83 -13.02
C SER A 359 -11.29 17.10 -14.33
N PRO A 360 -10.25 17.95 -14.34
CA PRO A 360 -9.42 18.12 -15.54
C PRO A 360 -8.55 16.87 -15.76
N ALA A 361 -8.46 16.45 -17.02
CA ALA A 361 -7.55 15.42 -17.50
C ALA A 361 -6.08 15.77 -17.20
N ALA A 362 -5.21 14.77 -17.23
CA ALA A 362 -3.79 14.93 -16.93
C ALA A 362 -2.91 14.13 -17.90
N THR A 363 -1.75 14.69 -18.22
CA THR A 363 -0.66 13.97 -18.90
C THR A 363 0.67 14.22 -18.19
N TRP A 364 1.58 13.27 -18.32
CA TRP A 364 2.97 13.36 -17.90
C TRP A 364 3.85 13.16 -19.13
N ILE A 365 4.65 14.17 -19.44
CA ILE A 365 5.53 14.18 -20.61
C ILE A 365 6.96 14.30 -20.11
N ASP A 366 7.84 13.38 -20.48
CA ASP A 366 9.25 13.42 -20.13
C ASP A 366 9.87 14.74 -20.58
N ALA A 367 10.50 15.44 -19.66
CA ALA A 367 10.97 16.81 -19.85
C ALA A 367 12.30 16.90 -20.61
N HIS A 368 12.88 15.76 -21.02
CA HIS A 368 14.07 15.64 -21.86
C HIS A 368 13.75 15.10 -23.25
N SER A 369 12.97 14.02 -23.34
CA SER A 369 12.67 13.32 -24.60
C SER A 369 11.37 13.79 -25.28
N GLY A 370 10.44 14.37 -24.52
CA GLY A 370 9.08 14.66 -25.01
C GLY A 370 8.18 13.43 -25.12
N GLU A 371 8.59 12.28 -24.58
CA GLU A 371 7.78 11.06 -24.55
C GLU A 371 6.60 11.19 -23.57
N ILE A 372 5.42 10.69 -23.95
CA ILE A 372 4.26 10.65 -23.05
C ILE A 372 4.39 9.42 -22.15
N ILE A 373 4.70 9.67 -20.89
CA ILE A 373 4.87 8.65 -19.83
C ILE A 373 3.49 8.10 -19.41
N LEU A 374 2.51 8.99 -19.25
CA LEU A 374 1.16 8.61 -18.81
C LEU A 374 0.14 9.64 -19.33
N PHE A 375 -0.99 9.16 -19.83
CA PHE A 375 -2.09 9.98 -20.31
C PHE A 375 -3.42 9.54 -19.68
N VAL A 376 -3.98 10.36 -18.79
CA VAL A 376 -5.24 10.10 -18.09
C VAL A 376 -6.31 11.05 -18.63
N TYR A 377 -7.17 10.49 -19.48
CA TYR A 377 -8.29 11.18 -20.12
C TYR A 377 -9.59 10.46 -19.77
N GLU A 378 -10.04 10.68 -18.54
CA GLU A 378 -11.33 10.19 -18.04
C GLU A 378 -12.32 11.34 -17.94
N ARG A 379 -13.60 10.99 -18.02
CA ARG A 379 -14.74 11.88 -17.83
C ARG A 379 -15.63 11.19 -16.81
N ASP A 380 -15.98 11.91 -15.74
CA ASP A 380 -16.88 11.43 -14.68
C ASP A 380 -18.30 11.09 -15.24
#